data_AF-A0A2E8K8Q5-F1
#
_entry.id   AF-A0A2E8K8Q5-F1
#
_cell.length_a   1.000
_cell.length_b   1.000
_cell.length_c   1.000
_cell.angle_alpha   90.00
_cell.angle_beta   90.00
_cell.angle_gamma   90.00
#
_symmetry.space_group_name_H-M   'P 1'
#
loop_
_entity.id
_entity.type
_entity.pdbx_description
1 polymer ?
#
loop_
_entity_poly.entity_id
_entity_poly.type
_entity_poly.pdbx_seq_one_letter_code
_entity_poly.pdbx_strand_id
1 'polypeptide(L)'
;MIRTYDKSSDLYKGLERAYWLVKEEKVEEAEALIKPVAEFDSWARFDQVFEIISDWPEKQIALNVCSRYLPLLFTRQDYMTALKLCRWCLKHDWHFLANDGKQLIQLASEAGSPDQHKIVALLIENYAKENPGMAQARQLLMLAADICQSKLNSQVRYAEIMGKIN
;
A
#
# COMPACT_ATOMS: atom_id res chain seq x y z
N MET A 1 -12.04 -25.67 -8.14
CA MET A 1 -12.14 -26.07 -6.72
C MET A 1 -11.43 -24.99 -5.92
N ILE A 2 -12.18 -24.15 -5.19
CA ILE A 2 -11.59 -23.11 -4.33
C ILE A 2 -10.91 -23.85 -3.17
N ARG A 3 -9.58 -23.76 -3.05
CA ARG A 3 -8.87 -24.35 -1.91
C ARG A 3 -9.20 -23.50 -0.68
N THR A 4 -10.01 -24.02 0.23
CA THR A 4 -10.22 -23.40 1.53
C THR A 4 -9.06 -23.82 2.44
N TYR A 5 -8.25 -22.85 2.86
CA TYR A 5 -7.09 -23.09 3.72
C TYR A 5 -7.51 -23.22 5.19
N ASP A 6 -8.61 -23.92 5.50
CA ASP A 6 -9.25 -23.89 6.81
C ASP A 6 -8.33 -24.39 7.94
N LYS A 7 -7.30 -25.17 7.62
CA LYS A 7 -6.24 -25.60 8.54
C LYS A 7 -4.94 -24.82 8.30
N SER A 8 -4.30 -24.34 9.37
CA SER A 8 -3.01 -23.63 9.29
C SER A 8 -1.93 -24.44 8.57
N SER A 9 -1.93 -25.77 8.68
CA SER A 9 -0.99 -26.65 7.96
C SER A 9 -1.11 -26.56 6.44
N ASP A 10 -2.33 -26.39 5.93
CA ASP A 10 -2.57 -26.34 4.49
C ASP A 10 -2.20 -24.96 3.94
N LEU A 11 -2.37 -23.91 4.76
CA LEU A 11 -1.88 -22.57 4.49
C LEU A 11 -0.35 -22.55 4.34
N TYR A 12 0.38 -23.09 5.32
CA TYR A 12 1.85 -23.14 5.27
C TYR A 12 2.36 -23.92 4.05
N LYS A 13 1.74 -25.06 3.71
CA LYS A 13 2.07 -25.81 2.49
C LYS A 13 1.80 -25.01 1.21
N GLY A 14 0.72 -24.23 1.19
CA GLY A 14 0.39 -23.33 0.08
C GLY A 14 1.45 -22.24 -0.10
N LEU A 15 1.85 -21.59 1.00
CA LEU A 15 2.88 -20.55 1.02
C LEU A 15 4.26 -21.10 0.67
N GLU A 16 4.65 -22.25 1.20
CA GLU A 16 5.91 -22.93 0.86
C GLU A 16 5.97 -23.27 -0.63
N ARG A 17 4.89 -23.80 -1.20
CA ARG A 17 4.81 -24.07 -2.64
C ARG A 17 4.94 -22.79 -3.45
N ALA A 18 4.24 -21.72 -3.06
CA ALA A 18 4.33 -20.43 -3.74
C ALA A 18 5.74 -19.83 -3.64
N TYR A 19 6.44 -19.99 -2.51
CA TYR A 19 7.84 -19.59 -2.36
C TYR A 19 8.75 -20.29 -3.37
N TRP A 20 8.61 -21.62 -3.54
CA TRP A 20 9.42 -22.35 -4.52
C TRP A 20 9.10 -21.94 -5.96
N LEU A 21 7.84 -21.67 -6.28
CA LEU A 21 7.47 -21.14 -7.60
C LEU A 21 8.10 -19.78 -7.88
N VAL A 22 8.19 -18.89 -6.88
CA VAL A 22 8.95 -17.64 -6.99
C VAL A 22 10.43 -17.90 -7.28
N LYS A 23 11.04 -18.88 -6.61
CA LYS A 23 12.43 -19.28 -6.85
C LYS A 23 12.67 -19.87 -8.24
N GLU A 24 11.63 -20.45 -8.83
CA GLU A 24 11.61 -20.96 -10.21
C GLU A 24 11.17 -19.89 -11.24
N GLU A 25 11.10 -18.60 -10.85
CA GLU A 25 10.68 -17.48 -11.71
C GLU A 25 9.22 -17.58 -12.22
N LYS A 26 8.39 -18.43 -11.59
CA LYS A 26 6.96 -18.61 -11.89
C LYS A 26 6.08 -17.73 -11.00
N VAL A 27 6.29 -16.42 -11.08
CA VAL A 27 5.61 -15.43 -10.21
C VAL A 27 4.09 -15.47 -10.36
N GLU A 28 3.56 -15.56 -11.58
CA GLU A 28 2.11 -15.60 -11.83
C GLU A 28 1.44 -16.83 -11.19
N GLU A 29 2.10 -18.00 -11.23
CA GLU A 29 1.59 -19.22 -10.58
C GLU A 29 1.61 -19.10 -9.05
N ALA A 30 2.67 -18.49 -8.50
CA ALA A 30 2.76 -18.22 -7.07
C ALA A 30 1.65 -17.24 -6.63
N GLU A 31 1.39 -16.20 -7.40
CA GLU A 31 0.30 -15.26 -7.16
C GLU A 31 -1.06 -15.92 -7.22
N ALA A 32 -1.30 -16.80 -8.20
CA ALA A 32 -2.54 -17.55 -8.30
C ALA A 32 -2.79 -18.46 -7.07
N LEU A 33 -1.73 -18.96 -6.42
CA LEU A 33 -1.82 -19.74 -5.19
C LEU A 33 -2.10 -18.89 -3.95
N ILE A 34 -1.55 -17.68 -3.90
CA ILE A 34 -1.68 -16.74 -2.77
C ILE A 34 -2.97 -15.94 -2.85
N LYS A 35 -3.47 -15.63 -4.04
CA LYS A 35 -4.68 -14.83 -4.23
C LYS A 35 -5.88 -15.36 -3.43
N PRO A 36 -6.22 -16.66 -3.46
CA PRO A 36 -7.30 -17.20 -2.62
C PRO A 36 -7.02 -17.02 -1.13
N VAL A 37 -5.76 -17.15 -0.69
CA VAL A 37 -5.36 -16.95 0.71
C VAL A 37 -5.65 -15.52 1.17
N ALA A 38 -5.32 -14.54 0.33
CA ALA A 38 -5.49 -13.12 0.61
C ALA A 38 -6.95 -12.64 0.49
N GLU A 39 -7.82 -13.40 -0.19
CA GLU A 39 -9.23 -13.08 -0.40
C GLU A 39 -10.17 -13.64 0.70
N PHE A 40 -9.67 -14.41 1.68
CA PHE A 40 -10.52 -14.89 2.77
C PHE A 40 -10.85 -13.78 3.78
N ASP A 41 -12.13 -13.65 4.10
CA ASP A 41 -12.71 -12.85 5.21
C ASP A 41 -12.19 -13.21 6.62
N SER A 42 -11.14 -14.03 6.73
CA SER A 42 -10.48 -14.43 7.98
C SER A 42 -9.18 -13.63 8.17
N TRP A 43 -9.35 -12.39 8.60
CA TRP A 43 -8.32 -11.34 8.69
C TRP A 43 -7.15 -11.63 9.61
N ALA A 44 -7.33 -12.50 10.62
CA ALA A 44 -6.24 -13.01 11.44
C ALA A 44 -5.15 -13.73 10.62
N ARG A 45 -5.49 -14.14 9.39
CA ARG A 45 -4.55 -14.76 8.46
C ARG A 45 -3.82 -13.78 7.56
N PHE A 46 -4.32 -12.55 7.39
CA PHE A 46 -3.63 -11.55 6.57
C PHE A 46 -2.27 -11.24 7.18
N ASP A 47 -2.22 -10.87 8.46
CA ASP A 47 -0.95 -10.51 9.11
C ASP A 47 0.05 -11.66 9.07
N GLN A 48 -0.41 -12.90 9.30
CA GLN A 48 0.43 -14.10 9.22
C GLN A 48 0.96 -14.34 7.80
N VAL A 49 0.11 -14.20 6.80
CA VAL A 49 0.49 -14.39 5.39
C VAL A 49 1.43 -13.28 4.96
N PHE A 50 1.10 -12.04 5.28
CA PHE A 50 1.89 -10.87 4.95
C PHE A 50 3.27 -10.93 5.60
N GLU A 51 3.37 -11.28 6.89
CA GLU A 51 4.64 -11.48 7.58
C GLU A 51 5.54 -12.44 6.79
N ILE A 52 5.01 -13.61 6.41
CA ILE A 52 5.75 -14.63 5.65
C ILE A 52 6.18 -14.13 4.27
N ILE A 53 5.25 -13.61 3.46
CA ILE A 53 5.55 -13.20 2.08
C ILE A 53 6.38 -11.91 2.01
N SER A 54 6.30 -11.06 3.05
CA SER A 54 7.06 -9.81 3.13
C SER A 54 8.56 -10.06 3.31
N ASP A 55 8.95 -11.25 3.79
CA ASP A 55 10.34 -11.68 3.92
C ASP A 55 10.91 -12.33 2.65
N TRP A 56 10.07 -12.63 1.66
CA TRP A 56 10.53 -13.25 0.42
C TRP A 56 11.44 -12.31 -0.38
N PRO A 57 12.42 -12.84 -1.14
CA PRO A 57 13.34 -11.99 -1.90
C PRO A 57 12.61 -11.16 -2.97
N GLU A 58 11.62 -11.75 -3.64
CA GLU A 58 10.74 -11.06 -4.58
C GLU A 58 9.57 -10.41 -3.84
N LYS A 59 9.40 -9.10 -3.99
CA LYS A 59 8.41 -8.30 -3.25
C LYS A 59 7.11 -8.10 -4.02
N GLN A 60 7.08 -8.40 -5.32
CA GLN A 60 5.91 -8.21 -6.17
C GLN A 60 4.65 -8.86 -5.60
N ILE A 61 4.78 -10.08 -5.08
CA ILE A 61 3.67 -10.82 -4.47
C ILE A 61 3.14 -10.10 -3.23
N ALA A 62 4.03 -9.68 -2.34
CA ALA A 62 3.66 -8.98 -1.12
C ALA A 62 3.02 -7.61 -1.43
N LEU A 63 3.55 -6.89 -2.43
CA LEU A 63 2.95 -5.64 -2.94
C LEU A 63 1.53 -5.88 -3.49
N ASN A 64 1.34 -6.95 -4.27
CA ASN A 64 0.03 -7.33 -4.81
C ASN A 64 -0.97 -7.75 -3.73
N VAL A 65 -0.51 -8.33 -2.63
CA VAL A 65 -1.35 -8.63 -1.47
C VAL A 65 -1.71 -7.34 -0.71
N CYS A 66 -0.78 -6.39 -0.57
CA CYS A 66 -1.05 -5.09 0.07
C CYS A 66 -2.13 -4.29 -0.66
N SER A 67 -2.06 -4.22 -2.00
CA SER A 67 -3.02 -3.45 -2.81
C SER A 67 -4.46 -3.96 -2.68
N ARG A 68 -4.64 -5.25 -2.39
CA ARG A 68 -5.93 -5.88 -2.12
C ARG A 68 -6.44 -5.63 -0.71
N TYR A 69 -5.53 -5.52 0.26
CA TYR A 69 -5.89 -5.37 1.67
C TYR A 69 -6.15 -3.92 2.10
N LEU A 70 -5.40 -2.97 1.54
CA LEU A 70 -5.56 -1.54 1.83
C LEU A 70 -7.02 -1.05 1.73
N PRO A 71 -7.80 -1.35 0.67
CA PRO A 71 -9.21 -0.95 0.58
C PRO A 71 -10.07 -1.37 1.78
N LEU A 72 -9.79 -2.54 2.34
CA LEU A 72 -10.49 -3.01 3.52
C LEU A 72 -10.09 -2.22 4.77
N LEU A 73 -8.80 -1.98 4.97
CA LEU A 73 -8.33 -1.16 6.10
C LEU A 73 -9.01 0.21 6.10
N PHE A 74 -9.19 0.80 4.91
CA PHE A 74 -9.96 2.03 4.74
C PHE A 74 -11.45 1.87 5.10
N THR A 75 -12.09 0.78 4.69
CA THR A 75 -13.49 0.49 5.06
C THR A 75 -13.68 0.35 6.57
N ARG A 76 -12.65 -0.19 7.25
CA ARG A 76 -12.62 -0.36 8.71
C ARG A 76 -12.15 0.86 9.47
N GLN A 77 -11.72 1.91 8.77
CA GLN A 77 -11.10 3.09 9.37
C GLN A 77 -9.84 2.75 10.18
N ASP A 78 -9.13 1.66 9.84
CA ASP A 78 -7.83 1.34 10.43
C ASP A 78 -6.70 2.03 9.65
N TYR A 79 -6.69 3.36 9.78
CA TYR A 79 -5.77 4.23 9.05
C TYR A 79 -4.32 4.09 9.51
N MET A 80 -4.10 3.72 10.77
CA MET A 80 -2.75 3.54 11.31
C MET A 80 -2.08 2.29 10.73
N THR A 81 -2.81 1.19 10.60
CA THR A 81 -2.33 0.00 9.89
C THR A 81 -2.17 0.30 8.41
N ALA A 82 -3.10 1.03 7.79
CA ALA A 82 -2.99 1.43 6.39
C ALA A 82 -1.72 2.26 6.13
N LEU A 83 -1.40 3.25 6.98
CA LEU A 83 -0.18 4.05 6.88
C LEU A 83 1.08 3.19 6.99
N LYS A 84 1.12 2.22 7.91
CA LYS A 84 2.25 1.29 8.04
C LYS A 84 2.43 0.46 6.78
N LEU A 85 1.34 -0.02 6.20
CA LEU A 85 1.37 -0.84 5.00
C LEU A 85 1.78 -0.01 3.77
N CYS A 86 1.22 1.19 3.60
CA CYS A 86 1.65 2.13 2.56
C CYS A 86 3.14 2.48 2.67
N ARG A 87 3.67 2.66 3.89
CA ARG A 87 5.11 2.87 4.11
C ARG A 87 5.92 1.68 3.61
N TRP A 88 5.48 0.46 3.94
CA TRP A 88 6.14 -0.75 3.49
C TRP A 88 6.12 -0.84 1.97
N CYS A 89 4.98 -0.58 1.34
CA CYS A 89 4.86 -0.57 -0.12
C CYS A 89 5.81 0.45 -0.75
N LEU A 90 5.82 1.70 -0.29
CA LEU A 90 6.70 2.75 -0.81
C LEU A 90 8.21 2.47 -0.65
N LYS A 91 8.58 1.65 0.35
CA LYS A 91 9.97 1.20 0.53
C LYS A 91 10.40 0.23 -0.57
N HIS A 92 9.47 -0.54 -1.13
CA HIS A 92 9.73 -1.60 -2.10
C HIS A 92 9.29 -1.25 -3.52
N ASP A 93 8.37 -0.29 -3.66
CA ASP A 93 7.92 0.31 -4.91
C ASP A 93 7.67 1.81 -4.66
N TRP A 94 8.61 2.65 -5.09
CA TRP A 94 8.52 4.10 -4.92
C TRP A 94 7.32 4.72 -5.66
N HIS A 95 6.82 4.05 -6.69
CA HIS A 95 5.67 4.48 -7.48
C HIS A 95 4.34 3.91 -6.99
N PHE A 96 4.33 3.24 -5.84
CA PHE A 96 3.13 2.68 -5.26
C PHE A 96 2.00 3.72 -5.16
N LEU A 97 0.81 3.30 -5.58
CA LEU A 97 -0.39 4.14 -5.68
C LEU A 97 -1.41 3.75 -4.62
N ALA A 98 -1.99 4.75 -3.96
CA ALA A 98 -3.27 4.59 -3.30
C ALA A 98 -4.39 4.69 -4.34
N ASN A 99 -5.42 3.85 -4.22
CA ASN A 99 -6.44 3.71 -5.25
C ASN A 99 -7.47 4.85 -5.29
N ASP A 100 -7.59 5.66 -4.24
CA ASP A 100 -8.62 6.70 -4.14
C ASP A 100 -8.10 7.95 -3.43
N GLY A 101 -8.30 9.11 -4.06
CA GLY A 101 -7.99 10.40 -3.47
C GLY A 101 -8.69 10.70 -2.14
N LYS A 102 -9.89 10.17 -1.90
CA LYS A 102 -10.57 10.31 -0.59
C LYS A 102 -9.81 9.60 0.53
N GLN A 103 -9.24 8.45 0.23
CA GLN A 103 -8.42 7.69 1.19
C GLN A 103 -7.16 8.47 1.55
N LEU A 104 -6.55 9.17 0.58
CA LEU A 104 -5.38 10.04 0.83
C LEU A 104 -5.71 11.20 1.78
N ILE A 105 -6.90 11.79 1.66
CA ILE A 105 -7.37 12.84 2.60
C ILE A 105 -7.52 12.27 4.02
N GLN A 106 -8.09 11.08 4.15
CA GLN A 106 -8.23 10.40 5.44
C GLN A 106 -6.87 10.03 6.05
N LEU A 107 -5.92 9.52 5.25
CA LEU A 107 -4.56 9.26 5.73
C LEU A 107 -3.87 10.55 6.20
N ALA A 108 -4.10 11.67 5.51
CA ALA A 108 -3.54 12.96 5.88
C ALA A 108 -4.06 13.46 7.24
N SER A 109 -5.35 13.27 7.53
CA SER A 109 -5.95 13.69 8.80
C SER A 109 -5.50 12.83 9.98
N GLU A 110 -5.27 11.53 9.74
CA GLU A 110 -4.89 10.57 10.79
C GLU A 110 -3.36 10.47 11.01
N ALA A 111 -2.56 11.03 10.11
CA ALA A 111 -1.12 11.09 10.29
C ALA A 111 -0.78 11.94 11.53
N GLY A 112 -0.09 11.32 12.49
CA GLY A 112 0.28 11.93 13.77
C GLY A 112 1.77 12.23 13.93
N SER A 113 2.59 11.95 12.91
CA SER A 113 4.04 12.13 12.97
C SER A 113 4.62 12.68 11.66
N PRO A 114 5.78 13.37 11.70
CA PRO A 114 6.45 13.85 10.50
C PRO A 114 6.73 12.74 9.48
N ASP A 115 7.07 11.54 9.91
CA ASP A 115 7.34 10.43 8.98
C ASP A 115 6.07 9.95 8.28
N GLN A 116 4.92 9.89 8.98
CA GLN A 116 3.63 9.59 8.36
C GLN A 116 3.21 10.67 7.37
N HIS A 117 3.41 11.94 7.70
CA HIS A 117 3.14 13.04 6.79
C HIS A 117 4.00 13.00 5.52
N LYS A 118 5.27 12.58 5.59
CA LYS A 118 6.12 12.35 4.41
C LYS A 118 5.54 11.25 3.51
N ILE A 119 5.09 10.14 4.11
CA ILE A 119 4.45 9.03 3.39
C ILE A 119 3.20 9.53 2.64
N VAL A 120 2.33 10.26 3.33
CA VAL A 120 1.09 10.77 2.73
C VAL A 120 1.37 11.75 1.59
N ALA A 121 2.31 12.69 1.77
CA ALA A 121 2.70 13.62 0.71
C ALA A 121 3.20 12.88 -0.54
N LEU A 122 4.03 11.84 -0.37
CA LEU A 122 4.51 11.02 -1.47
C LEU A 122 3.40 10.25 -2.18
N LEU A 123 2.48 9.63 -1.44
CA LEU A 123 1.32 8.93 -2.02
C LEU A 123 0.44 9.88 -2.84
N ILE A 124 0.26 11.12 -2.37
CA ILE A 124 -0.46 12.17 -3.08
C ILE A 124 0.24 12.54 -4.39
N GLU A 125 1.57 12.74 -4.35
CA GLU A 125 2.34 13.07 -5.55
C GLU A 125 2.28 11.94 -6.58
N ASN A 126 2.37 10.68 -6.15
CA ASN A 126 2.22 9.52 -7.02
C ASN A 126 0.81 9.48 -7.63
N TYR A 127 -0.24 9.66 -6.83
CA TYR A 127 -1.62 9.70 -7.31
C TYR A 127 -1.84 10.81 -8.34
N ALA A 128 -1.35 12.02 -8.09
CA ALA A 128 -1.50 13.15 -8.99
C ALA A 128 -0.74 12.96 -10.30
N LYS A 129 0.44 12.31 -10.26
CA LYS A 129 1.22 11.98 -11.45
C LYS A 129 0.48 11.01 -12.38
N GLU A 130 -0.20 10.01 -11.81
CA GLU A 130 -0.95 9.01 -12.58
C GLU A 130 -2.34 9.48 -13.01
N ASN A 131 -2.87 10.54 -12.39
CA ASN A 131 -4.17 11.11 -12.70
C ASN A 131 -4.08 12.59 -13.12
N PRO A 132 -3.28 12.92 -14.16
CA PRO A 132 -3.10 14.30 -14.58
C PRO A 132 -4.43 14.88 -15.07
N GLY A 133 -4.75 16.10 -14.64
CA GLY A 133 -5.95 16.81 -15.07
C GLY A 133 -7.24 16.49 -14.28
N MET A 134 -7.22 15.52 -13.36
CA MET A 134 -8.35 15.35 -12.44
C MET A 134 -8.41 16.53 -11.47
N ALA A 135 -9.59 17.15 -11.32
CA ALA A 135 -9.78 18.27 -10.39
C ALA A 135 -9.34 17.92 -8.95
N GLN A 136 -9.55 16.66 -8.55
CA GLN A 136 -9.12 16.14 -7.26
C GLN A 136 -7.59 16.07 -7.13
N ALA A 137 -6.84 15.78 -8.21
CA ALA A 137 -5.37 15.72 -8.15
C ALA A 137 -4.77 17.08 -7.76
N ARG A 138 -5.32 18.18 -8.28
CA ARG A 138 -4.89 19.54 -7.89
C ARG A 138 -5.17 19.83 -6.42
N GLN A 139 -6.37 19.48 -5.93
CA GLN A 139 -6.73 19.64 -4.52
C GLN A 139 -5.82 18.83 -3.60
N LEU A 140 -5.48 17.60 -3.99
CA LEU A 140 -4.57 16.76 -3.24
C LEU A 140 -3.14 17.34 -3.25
N LEU A 141 -2.64 17.83 -4.39
CA LEU A 141 -1.33 18.50 -4.43
C LEU A 141 -1.27 19.71 -3.51
N MET A 142 -2.35 20.51 -3.41
CA MET A 142 -2.43 21.58 -2.41
C MET A 142 -2.33 21.03 -0.98
N LEU A 143 -3.04 19.96 -0.66
CA LEU A 143 -2.93 19.29 0.65
C LEU A 143 -1.50 18.80 0.93
N ALA A 144 -0.80 18.24 -0.06
CA ALA A 144 0.59 17.82 0.10
C ALA A 144 1.54 19.02 0.32
N ALA A 145 1.28 20.15 -0.36
CA ALA A 145 2.01 21.40 -0.13
C ALA A 145 1.80 21.88 1.32
N ASP A 146 0.55 21.92 1.79
CA ASP A 146 0.21 22.32 3.16
C ASP A 146 0.87 21.41 4.20
N ILE A 147 0.91 20.10 3.95
CA ILE A 147 1.64 19.14 4.80
C ILE A 147 3.13 19.49 4.82
N CYS A 148 3.75 19.75 3.67
CA CYS A 148 5.17 20.09 3.59
C CYS A 148 5.50 21.37 4.35
N GLN A 149 4.65 22.39 4.24
CA GLN A 149 4.86 23.67 4.90
C GLN A 149 4.61 23.58 6.42
N SER A 150 3.45 23.02 6.82
CA SER A 150 2.95 23.13 8.21
C SER A 150 3.32 21.96 9.11
N LYS A 151 3.50 20.76 8.55
CA LYS A 151 3.79 19.53 9.32
C LYS A 151 5.25 19.11 9.22
N LEU A 152 5.88 19.35 8.06
CA LEU A 152 7.26 18.97 7.80
C LEU A 152 8.25 20.14 7.87
N ASN A 153 7.76 21.38 7.90
CA ASN A 153 8.57 22.61 7.85
C ASN A 153 9.59 22.62 6.70
N SER A 154 9.23 22.03 5.55
CA SER A 154 10.10 21.89 4.39
C SER A 154 9.70 22.86 3.28
N GLN A 155 10.34 24.02 3.27
CA GLN A 155 10.11 25.07 2.25
C GLN A 155 10.49 24.62 0.84
N VAL A 156 11.55 23.82 0.71
CA VAL A 156 12.00 23.28 -0.58
C VAL A 156 10.93 22.36 -1.18
N ARG A 157 10.42 21.41 -0.39
CA ARG A 157 9.36 20.49 -0.86
C ARG A 157 8.05 21.22 -1.14
N TYR A 158 7.70 22.19 -0.33
CA TYR A 158 6.54 23.06 -0.59
C TYR A 158 6.66 23.74 -1.96
N ALA A 159 7.79 24.38 -2.25
CA ALA A 159 8.02 25.05 -3.52
C ALA A 159 7.99 24.08 -4.72
N GLU A 160 8.59 22.90 -4.59
CA GLU A 160 8.54 21.84 -5.61
C GLU A 160 7.10 21.41 -5.93
N ILE A 161 6.26 21.19 -4.91
CA ILE A 161 4.86 20.79 -5.09
C ILE A 161 4.04 21.93 -5.68
N MET A 162 4.24 23.17 -5.21
CA MET A 162 3.57 24.34 -5.77
C MET A 162 3.90 24.55 -7.25
N GLY A 163 5.12 24.22 -7.68
CA GLY A 163 5.52 24.23 -9.09
C GLY A 163 4.75 23.23 -9.96
N LYS A 164 4.20 22.14 -9.40
CA LYS A 164 3.40 21.13 -10.11
C LYS A 164 1.92 21.51 -10.25
N ILE A 165 1.47 22.52 -9.51
CA ILE A 165 0.06 22.98 -9.49
C ILE A 165 -0.20 24.02 -10.59
N ASN A 166 0.85 24.70 -11.05
CA ASN A 166 0.82 25.74 -12.09
C ASN A 166 1.04 25.12 -13.49
#